data_AF-A0A1V6CWS1-F1
#
_entry.id   AF-A0A1V6CWS1-F1
#
_cell.length_a   1.000
_cell.length_b   1.000
_cell.length_c   1.000
_cell.angle_alpha   90.00
_cell.angle_beta   90.00
_cell.angle_gamma   90.00
#
_symmetry.space_group_name_H-M   'P 1'
#
loop_
_entity.id
_entity.type
_entity.pdbx_description
1 polymer ?
#
loop_
_entity_poly.entity_id
_entity_poly.type
_entity_poly.pdbx_seq_one_letter_code
_entity_poly.pdbx_strand_id
1 'polypeptide(L)'
;MTRTTTLVLVAALALGLFCAGCTKFTRERYETIYVGQPQFEVEATLGEPYARFSDTWTYINEKPFYKAIIQFKEGRVSDKAWADERVIEDHPDGKKPAGPGGSTTIRGSGTVVQ
;
A
#
# COMPACT_ATOMS: atom_id res chain seq x y z
N MET A 1 -4.61 -55.59 -1.74
CA MET A 1 -4.57 -54.32 -2.50
C MET A 1 -5.33 -53.26 -1.71
N THR A 2 -4.75 -52.71 -0.64
CA THR A 2 -5.46 -51.80 0.31
C THR A 2 -4.50 -50.86 1.06
N ARG A 3 -3.22 -50.78 0.65
CA ARG A 3 -2.19 -49.97 1.33
C ARG A 3 -1.68 -48.79 0.51
N THR A 4 -1.82 -48.84 -0.81
CA THR A 4 -1.34 -47.80 -1.73
C THR A 4 -2.30 -46.62 -1.82
N THR A 5 -3.59 -46.84 -1.60
CA THR A 5 -4.63 -45.80 -1.72
C THR A 5 -4.57 -44.78 -0.57
N THR A 6 -4.14 -45.21 0.61
CA THR A 6 -4.07 -44.36 1.81
C THR A 6 -2.89 -43.39 1.78
N LEU A 7 -1.78 -43.76 1.13
CA LEU A 7 -0.58 -42.93 1.04
C LEU A 7 -0.74 -41.76 0.06
N VAL A 8 -1.52 -41.94 -1.01
CA VAL A 8 -1.80 -40.88 -2.00
C VAL A 8 -2.70 -39.79 -1.42
N LEU A 9 -3.64 -40.16 -0.53
CA LEU A 9 -4.59 -39.22 0.06
C LEU A 9 -3.96 -38.29 1.10
N VAL A 10 -2.93 -38.74 1.82
CA VAL A 10 -2.22 -37.93 2.83
C VAL A 10 -1.24 -36.95 2.17
N ALA A 11 -0.63 -37.32 1.03
CA ALA A 11 0.27 -36.44 0.29
C ALA A 11 -0.46 -35.26 -0.39
N ALA A 12 -1.72 -35.44 -0.79
CA ALA A 12 -2.52 -34.37 -1.40
C ALA A 12 -2.96 -33.30 -0.40
N LEU A 13 -3.09 -33.62 0.90
CA LEU A 13 -3.50 -32.66 1.93
C LEU A 13 -2.35 -31.75 2.44
N ALA A 14 -1.09 -32.17 2.28
CA ALA A 14 0.07 -31.45 2.82
C ALA A 14 0.52 -30.24 1.98
N LEU A 15 0.08 -30.13 0.71
CA LEU A 15 0.43 -29.01 -0.18
C LEU A 15 -0.50 -27.79 -0.05
N GLY A 16 -1.60 -27.90 0.70
CA GLY A 16 -2.58 -26.81 0.86
C GLY A 16 -2.26 -25.80 1.96
N LEU A 17 -1.27 -26.07 2.82
CA LEU A 17 -1.04 -25.31 4.06
C LEU A 17 0.08 -24.25 3.99
N PHE A 18 0.51 -23.82 2.79
CA PHE A 18 1.60 -22.85 2.67
C PHE A 18 1.16 -21.38 2.46
N CYS A 19 -0.14 -21.06 2.55
CA CYS A 19 -0.65 -19.73 2.21
C CYS A 19 -1.17 -18.89 3.41
N ALA A 20 -0.81 -19.22 4.65
CA ALA A 20 -1.14 -18.41 5.82
C ALA A 20 0.11 -17.66 6.31
N GLY A 21 0.48 -16.57 5.63
CA GLY A 21 1.48 -15.65 6.19
C GLY A 21 2.26 -14.76 5.21
N CYS A 22 2.26 -15.05 3.91
CA CYS A 22 2.87 -14.14 2.92
C CYS A 22 1.86 -13.08 2.50
N THR A 23 2.06 -11.84 2.95
CA THR A 23 1.31 -10.69 2.44
C THR A 23 1.63 -10.53 0.94
N LYS A 24 0.59 -10.49 0.10
CA LYS A 24 0.77 -10.25 -1.36
C LYS A 24 1.20 -8.82 -1.67
N PHE A 25 0.99 -7.88 -0.75
CA PHE A 25 1.33 -6.50 -0.97
C PHE A 25 2.81 -6.25 -0.66
N THR A 26 3.65 -6.26 -1.69
CA THR A 26 5.09 -5.90 -1.63
C THR A 26 5.42 -4.86 -2.69
N ARG A 27 6.59 -4.21 -2.57
CA ARG A 27 7.05 -3.21 -3.55
C ARG A 27 7.23 -3.84 -4.93
N GLU A 28 7.83 -5.03 -5.00
CA GLU A 28 8.11 -5.71 -6.26
C GLU A 28 6.83 -6.01 -7.04
N ARG A 29 5.78 -6.46 -6.34
CA ARG A 29 4.46 -6.73 -6.94
C ARG A 29 3.72 -5.45 -7.32
N TYR A 30 3.90 -4.37 -6.56
CA TYR A 30 3.38 -3.06 -6.93
C TYR A 30 4.01 -2.53 -8.23
N GLU A 31 5.31 -2.76 -8.46
CA GLU A 31 5.97 -2.31 -9.69
C GLU A 31 5.51 -3.07 -10.94
N THR A 32 4.90 -4.25 -10.79
CA THR A 32 4.27 -4.95 -11.92
C THR A 32 2.92 -4.35 -12.31
N ILE A 33 2.34 -3.46 -11.50
CA ILE A 33 1.09 -2.78 -11.83
C ILE A 33 1.35 -1.66 -12.84
N TYR A 34 0.57 -1.62 -13.92
CA TYR A 34 0.73 -0.65 -15.00
C TYR A 34 -0.58 0.09 -15.33
N VAL A 35 -0.46 1.30 -15.89
CA VAL A 35 -1.62 2.09 -16.33
C VAL A 35 -2.38 1.34 -17.43
N GLY A 36 -3.71 1.27 -17.32
CA GLY A 36 -4.60 0.51 -18.20
C GLY A 36 -4.88 -0.92 -17.73
N GLN A 37 -4.15 -1.42 -16.73
CA GLN A 37 -4.38 -2.75 -16.16
C GLN A 37 -5.80 -2.86 -15.59
N PRO A 38 -6.53 -3.97 -15.84
CA PRO A 38 -7.85 -4.18 -15.27
C PRO A 38 -7.81 -4.28 -13.74
N GLN A 39 -8.84 -3.73 -13.09
CA GLN A 39 -8.98 -3.74 -11.62
C GLN A 39 -8.88 -5.12 -10.99
N PHE A 40 -9.44 -6.17 -11.61
CA PHE A 40 -9.38 -7.54 -11.09
C PHE A 40 -7.95 -8.12 -11.08
N GLU A 41 -7.08 -7.71 -12.02
CA GLU A 41 -5.69 -8.18 -12.06
C GLU A 41 -4.85 -7.51 -10.96
N VAL A 42 -5.18 -6.25 -10.61
CA VAL A 42 -4.54 -5.55 -9.49
C VAL A 42 -4.80 -6.29 -8.18
N GLU A 43 -6.05 -6.70 -7.94
CA GLU A 43 -6.44 -7.51 -6.78
C GLU A 43 -5.76 -8.88 -6.77
N ALA A 44 -5.67 -9.55 -7.92
CA ALA A 44 -4.96 -10.82 -8.03
C ALA A 44 -3.47 -10.67 -7.64
N THR A 45 -2.85 -9.56 -8.04
CA THR A 45 -1.43 -9.26 -7.87
C THR A 45 -1.07 -8.82 -6.44
N LEU A 46 -1.82 -7.84 -5.90
CA LEU A 46 -1.55 -7.19 -4.62
C LEU A 46 -2.36 -7.76 -3.45
N GLY A 47 -3.41 -8.53 -3.74
CA GLY A 47 -4.38 -8.98 -2.75
C GLY A 47 -5.48 -7.95 -2.48
N GLU A 48 -6.19 -8.16 -1.37
CA GLU A 48 -7.24 -7.26 -0.91
C GLU A 48 -6.64 -5.91 -0.45
N PRO A 49 -7.22 -4.77 -0.86
CA PRO A 49 -6.81 -3.47 -0.36
C PRO A 49 -7.24 -3.29 1.10
N TYR A 50 -6.51 -2.44 1.81
CA TYR A 50 -6.89 -1.98 3.15
C TYR A 50 -8.16 -1.13 3.11
N ALA A 51 -8.30 -0.27 2.09
CA ALA A 51 -9.50 0.51 1.83
C ALA A 51 -9.86 0.50 0.34
N ARG A 52 -11.15 0.29 0.05
CA ARG A 52 -11.70 0.12 -1.30
C ARG A 52 -12.80 1.15 -1.56
N PHE A 53 -12.49 2.16 -2.37
CA PHE A 53 -13.48 3.06 -2.96
C PHE A 53 -13.73 2.68 -4.42
N SER A 54 -14.74 3.29 -5.06
CA SER A 54 -15.14 2.96 -6.44
C SER A 54 -14.03 3.20 -7.46
N ASP A 55 -13.26 4.26 -7.27
CA ASP A 55 -12.21 4.72 -8.18
C ASP A 55 -10.81 4.69 -7.55
N THR A 56 -10.69 4.36 -6.26
CA THR A 56 -9.42 4.47 -5.55
C THR A 56 -9.26 3.35 -4.54
N TRP A 57 -8.18 2.58 -4.65
CA TRP A 57 -7.83 1.54 -3.67
C TRP A 57 -6.54 1.91 -2.95
N THR A 58 -6.54 1.68 -1.64
CA THR A 58 -5.39 1.94 -0.77
C THR A 58 -4.89 0.64 -0.16
N TYR A 59 -3.59 0.40 -0.27
CA TYR A 59 -2.88 -0.72 0.31
C TYR A 59 -1.91 -0.19 1.37
N ILE A 60 -1.84 -0.87 2.53
CA ILE A 60 -0.97 -0.48 3.64
C ILE A 60 -0.33 -1.75 4.19
N ASN A 61 0.99 -1.69 4.40
CA ASN A 61 1.70 -2.61 5.28
C ASN A 61 2.21 -1.79 6.46
N GLU A 62 1.88 -2.20 7.68
CA GLU A 62 2.19 -1.40 8.87
C GLU A 62 3.66 -1.54 9.32
N LYS A 63 4.27 -2.70 9.08
CA LYS A 63 5.65 -3.02 9.53
C LYS A 63 6.37 -3.90 8.49
N PRO A 64 7.40 -3.40 7.79
CA PRO A 64 7.81 -2.00 7.72
C PRO A 64 6.70 -1.14 7.09
N PHE A 65 6.64 0.16 7.41
CA PHE A 65 5.59 1.02 6.86
C PHE A 65 5.79 1.24 5.35
N TYR A 66 4.78 0.88 4.57
CA TYR A 66 4.64 1.33 3.19
C TYR A 66 3.18 1.32 2.75
N LYS A 67 2.86 2.19 1.79
CA LYS A 67 1.52 2.45 1.28
C LYS A 67 1.55 2.54 -0.23
N ALA A 68 0.53 1.98 -0.88
CA ALA A 68 0.24 2.24 -2.29
C ALA A 68 -1.19 2.78 -2.45
N ILE A 69 -1.36 3.70 -3.39
CA ILE A 69 -2.66 4.19 -3.84
C ILE A 69 -2.76 3.87 -5.33
N ILE A 70 -3.82 3.17 -5.71
CA ILE A 70 -4.15 2.85 -7.10
C ILE A 70 -5.45 3.58 -7.45
N GLN A 71 -5.40 4.44 -8.46
CA GLN A 71 -6.57 5.10 -9.01
C GLN A 71 -7.07 4.34 -10.23
N PHE A 72 -8.39 4.32 -10.41
CA PHE A 72 -9.08 3.65 -11.48
C PHE A 72 -9.99 4.62 -12.23
N LYS A 73 -10.06 4.45 -13.55
CA LYS A 73 -11.05 5.05 -14.42
C LYS A 73 -11.60 3.96 -15.33
N GLU A 74 -12.92 3.83 -15.39
CA GLU A 74 -13.60 2.83 -16.23
C GLU A 74 -13.11 1.38 -15.95
N GLY A 75 -12.88 1.07 -14.66
CA GLY A 75 -12.43 -0.26 -14.23
C GLY A 75 -10.96 -0.60 -14.55
N ARG A 76 -10.16 0.40 -14.94
CA ARG A 76 -8.74 0.24 -15.30
C ARG A 76 -7.88 1.22 -14.54
N VAL A 77 -6.64 0.84 -14.25
CA VAL A 77 -5.67 1.71 -13.56
C VAL A 77 -5.46 2.99 -14.37
N SER A 78 -5.75 4.14 -13.78
CA SER A 78 -5.48 5.46 -14.37
C SER A 78 -4.17 6.06 -13.84
N ASP A 79 -3.85 5.81 -12.57
CA ASP A 79 -2.66 6.33 -11.91
C ASP A 79 -2.26 5.43 -10.71
N LYS A 80 -1.00 5.51 -10.29
CA LYS A 80 -0.49 4.78 -9.12
C LYS A 80 0.56 5.59 -8.37
N ALA A 81 0.51 5.54 -7.04
CA ALA A 81 1.48 6.18 -6.15
C ALA A 81 1.98 5.20 -5.08
N TRP A 82 3.24 5.34 -4.69
CA TRP A 82 3.88 4.59 -3.61
C TRP A 82 4.48 5.56 -2.60
N ALA A 83 4.32 5.26 -1.32
CA ALA A 83 4.99 5.96 -0.23
C ALA A 83 5.58 4.93 0.73
N ASP A 84 6.84 5.10 1.09
CA ASP A 84 7.48 4.40 2.20
C ASP A 84 7.90 5.41 3.27
N GLU A 85 8.42 4.92 4.39
CA GLU A 85 8.84 5.75 5.53
C GLU A 85 9.82 6.86 5.13
N ARG A 86 10.71 6.60 4.16
CA ARG A 86 11.68 7.60 3.65
C ARG A 86 10.98 8.74 2.90
N VAL A 87 9.99 8.41 2.08
CA VAL A 87 9.20 9.41 1.32
C VAL A 87 8.45 10.36 2.28
N ILE A 88 8.00 9.86 3.43
CA ILE A 88 7.33 10.67 4.44
C ILE A 88 8.32 11.58 5.16
N GLU A 89 9.49 11.04 5.54
CA GLU A 89 10.55 11.81 6.21
C GLU A 89 11.09 12.97 5.36
N ASP A 90 11.22 12.76 4.05
CA ASP A 90 11.74 13.74 3.10
C ASP A 90 10.70 14.81 2.70
N HIS A 91 9.43 14.65 3.07
CA HIS A 91 8.40 15.65 2.78
C HIS A 91 8.64 16.92 3.63
N PRO A 92 8.53 18.15 3.06
CA PRO A 92 8.78 19.38 3.81
C PRO A 92 7.90 19.53 5.07
N ASP A 93 6.68 18.97 5.04
CA ASP A 93 5.76 18.94 6.17
C ASP A 93 5.97 17.73 7.12
N GLY A 94 6.78 16.75 6.72
CA GLY A 94 7.13 15.55 7.50
C GLY A 94 8.15 15.83 8.61
N LYS A 95 8.81 16.99 8.58
CA LYS A 95 9.55 17.51 9.73
C LYS A 95 8.57 17.80 10.85
N LYS A 96 8.41 16.81 11.74
CA LYS A 96 7.72 16.96 13.02
C LYS A 96 8.13 18.30 13.63
N PRO A 97 7.20 19.25 13.88
CA PRO A 97 7.57 20.46 14.57
C PRO A 97 8.22 20.05 15.90
N ALA A 98 9.41 20.57 16.17
CA ALA A 98 10.00 20.50 17.50
C ALA A 98 8.92 20.96 18.49
N GLY A 99 8.79 20.26 19.62
CA GLY A 99 7.70 20.43 20.58
C GLY A 99 7.47 21.87 21.08
N PRO A 100 6.49 22.08 21.96
CA PRO A 100 5.95 23.39 22.29
C PRO A 100 7.06 24.30 22.85
N GLY A 101 7.54 25.23 22.03
CA GLY A 101 8.68 26.10 22.35
C GLY A 101 9.07 27.07 21.23
N GLY A 102 8.62 26.86 19.99
CA GLY A 102 8.84 27.80 18.89
C GLY A 102 7.88 28.99 18.92
N SER A 103 8.09 29.95 19.82
CA SER A 103 7.51 31.29 19.67
C SER A 103 8.21 32.02 18.53
N THR A 104 7.70 31.88 17.32
CA THR A 104 8.05 32.81 16.23
C THR A 104 7.16 34.02 16.35
N THR A 105 7.64 35.03 17.07
CA THR A 105 7.06 36.38 17.05
C THR A 105 7.21 36.96 15.64
N ILE A 106 6.14 36.98 14.85
CA ILE A 106 6.08 37.71 13.59
C ILE A 106 5.83 39.18 13.94
N ARG A 107 6.89 40.01 14.02
CA ARG A 107 6.75 41.47 14.02
C ARG A 107 6.77 41.94 12.57
N GLY A 108 5.62 41.87 11.91
CA GLY A 108 5.41 42.43 10.58
C GLY A 108 5.51 43.96 10.62
N SER A 109 6.46 44.51 9.87
CA SER A 109 6.41 45.91 9.43
C SER A 109 5.23 46.07 8.48
N GLY A 110 4.20 46.79 8.93
CA GLY A 110 3.08 47.22 8.09
C GLY A 110 3.04 48.74 8.07
N THR A 111 3.46 49.33 6.96
CA THR A 111 3.13 50.72 6.60
C THR A 111 1.62 50.78 6.38
N VAL A 112 0.90 51.54 7.20
CA VAL A 112 -0.49 51.91 6.92
C VAL A 112 -0.46 53.31 6.31
N VAL A 113 -0.83 53.37 5.04
CA VAL A 113 -1.24 54.60 4.36
C VAL A 113 -2.60 55.04 4.89
N GLN A 114 -2.67 56.26 5.40
CA GLN A 114 -3.89 57.07 5.41
C GLN A 114 -3.52 58.54 5.25
#